data_AF-A0A2D7KNW1-F1
#
_entry.id   AF-A0A2D7KNW1-F1
#
_cell.length_a   1.000
_cell.length_b   1.000
_cell.length_c   1.000
_cell.angle_alpha   90.00
_cell.angle_beta   90.00
_cell.angle_gamma   90.00
#
_symmetry.space_group_name_H-M   'P 1'
#
loop_
_entity.id
_entity.type
_entity.pdbx_description
1 polymer ?
#
loop_
_entity_poly.entity_id
_entity_poly.type
_entity_poly.pdbx_seq_one_letter_code
_entity_poly.pdbx_strand_id
1 'polypeptide(L)'
;MNSKYKIIRRGYKVIELGAAPGGWSQVVVEVMGRQGRLIALDLLECEPLNSVQFIRGDCNSYSVKEELFEKLGSTRVDVVLSDMAPNISGIALKDEASSIHLAETALDFSRNYLKKDGTLVLKLFEYPDTIQFIKTMKTMFCEVIRTKPAASRAESREFYVVARGFGI
;
A
#
# COMPACT_ATOMS: atom_id res chain seq x y z
N MET A 1 0.14 -1.14 -14.22
CA MET A 1 1.32 -1.15 -13.32
C MET A 1 1.87 -2.56 -13.13
N ASN A 2 1.06 -3.55 -12.72
CA ASN A 2 1.53 -4.92 -12.53
C ASN A 2 2.12 -5.57 -13.80
N SER A 3 1.59 -5.27 -14.99
CA SER A 3 2.13 -5.75 -16.27
C SER A 3 3.61 -5.39 -16.49
N LYS A 4 4.00 -4.17 -16.08
CA LYS A 4 5.35 -3.61 -16.21
C LYS A 4 6.29 -4.08 -15.11
N TYR A 5 5.82 -4.11 -13.87
CA TYR A 5 6.66 -4.33 -12.69
C TYR A 5 6.50 -5.72 -12.05
N LYS A 6 5.57 -6.56 -12.50
CA LYS A 6 5.37 -7.92 -11.97
C LYS A 6 5.33 -7.96 -10.42
N ILE A 7 4.63 -6.99 -9.83
CA ILE A 7 4.53 -6.72 -8.39
C ILE A 7 3.85 -7.91 -7.70
N ILE A 8 2.76 -8.40 -8.28
CA ILE A 8 1.94 -9.48 -7.74
C ILE A 8 2.05 -10.68 -8.68
N ARG A 9 2.19 -11.87 -8.09
CA ARG A 9 2.21 -13.15 -8.80
C ARG A 9 1.24 -14.14 -8.14
N ARG A 10 0.96 -15.24 -8.83
CA ARG A 10 0.09 -16.30 -8.31
C ARG A 10 0.63 -16.82 -6.97
N GLY A 11 -0.27 -17.00 -6.00
CA GLY A 11 0.07 -17.47 -4.65
C GLY A 11 0.59 -16.40 -3.70
N TYR A 12 0.72 -15.14 -4.13
CA TYR A 12 1.22 -14.07 -3.26
C TYR A 12 0.24 -13.74 -2.13
N LYS A 13 0.82 -13.41 -0.98
CA LYS A 13 0.14 -12.85 0.18
C LYS A 13 0.30 -11.34 0.14
N VAL A 14 -0.82 -10.64 0.20
CA VAL A 14 -0.89 -9.20 -0.01
C VAL A 14 -1.66 -8.56 1.14
N ILE A 15 -1.11 -7.45 1.64
CA ILE A 15 -1.85 -6.50 2.47
C ILE A 15 -2.12 -5.26 1.62
N GLU A 16 -3.34 -4.76 1.66
CA GLU A 16 -3.76 -3.54 0.98
C GLU A 16 -4.29 -2.53 1.99
N LEU A 17 -3.73 -1.32 2.01
CA LEU A 17 -4.14 -0.19 2.84
C LEU A 17 -4.83 0.86 1.96
N GLY A 18 -5.98 1.36 2.40
CA GLY A 18 -6.77 2.30 1.60
C GLY A 18 -7.49 1.59 0.44
N ALA A 19 -8.13 0.45 0.74
CA ALA A 19 -8.72 -0.42 -0.26
C ALA A 19 -10.02 0.13 -0.88
N ALA A 20 -10.77 1.01 -0.20
CA ALA A 20 -12.05 1.49 -0.70
C ALA A 20 -11.88 2.36 -1.95
N PRO A 21 -12.69 2.14 -3.02
CA PRO A 21 -13.90 1.31 -3.09
C PRO A 21 -13.68 -0.17 -3.49
N GLY A 22 -12.44 -0.63 -3.67
CA GLY A 22 -12.12 -2.05 -3.94
C GLY A 22 -11.54 -2.34 -5.33
N GLY A 23 -11.32 -1.31 -6.16
CA GLY A 23 -10.83 -1.50 -7.54
C GLY A 23 -9.45 -2.15 -7.61
N TRP A 24 -8.56 -1.81 -6.69
CA TRP A 24 -7.25 -2.48 -6.58
C TRP A 24 -7.41 -3.90 -6.06
N SER A 25 -8.22 -4.12 -5.02
CA SER A 25 -8.52 -5.44 -4.48
C SER A 25 -9.00 -6.41 -5.57
N GLN A 26 -9.88 -5.98 -6.48
CA GLN A 26 -10.34 -6.78 -7.64
C GLN A 26 -9.18 -7.25 -8.52
N VAL A 27 -8.26 -6.35 -8.87
CA VAL A 27 -7.09 -6.69 -9.70
C VAL A 27 -6.13 -7.60 -8.95
N VAL A 28 -5.94 -7.36 -7.64
CA VAL A 28 -5.05 -8.18 -6.80
C VAL A 28 -5.54 -9.62 -6.74
N VAL A 29 -6.83 -9.85 -6.47
CA VAL A 29 -7.39 -11.20 -6.38
C VAL A 29 -7.31 -11.96 -7.69
N GLU A 30 -7.53 -11.28 -8.82
CA GLU A 30 -7.42 -11.87 -10.15
C GLU A 30 -5.98 -12.36 -10.42
N VAL A 31 -4.99 -11.53 -10.11
CA VAL A 31 -3.58 -11.82 -10.39
C VAL A 31 -3.02 -12.90 -9.44
N MET A 32 -3.33 -12.81 -8.14
CA MET A 32 -2.80 -13.75 -7.15
C MET A 32 -3.45 -15.14 -7.26
N GLY A 33 -4.67 -15.21 -7.80
CA GLY A 33 -5.44 -16.43 -7.96
C GLY A 33 -5.79 -17.11 -6.64
N ARG A 34 -6.40 -18.29 -6.72
CA ARG A 34 -6.99 -19.01 -5.56
C ARG A 34 -6.00 -19.45 -4.48
N GLN A 35 -4.71 -19.49 -4.79
CA GLN A 35 -3.65 -19.84 -3.83
C GLN A 35 -3.11 -18.61 -3.11
N GLY A 36 -3.39 -17.40 -3.63
CA GLY A 36 -3.01 -16.16 -3.00
C GLY A 36 -3.94 -15.79 -1.86
N ARG A 37 -3.53 -14.80 -1.10
CA ARG A 37 -4.30 -14.29 0.03
C ARG A 37 -4.24 -12.76 0.04
N LEU A 38 -5.39 -12.12 0.15
CA LEU A 38 -5.48 -10.67 0.31
C LEU A 38 -6.17 -10.34 1.64
N ILE A 39 -5.51 -9.50 2.44
CA ILE A 39 -6.12 -8.81 3.58
C ILE A 39 -6.17 -7.31 3.23
N ALA A 40 -7.36 -6.75 3.14
CA ALA A 40 -7.59 -5.35 2.76
C ALA A 40 -8.10 -4.56 3.96
N LEU A 41 -7.56 -3.36 4.17
CA LEU A 41 -7.86 -2.47 5.28
C LEU A 41 -8.33 -1.12 4.75
N ASP A 42 -9.44 -0.61 5.26
CA ASP A 42 -9.90 0.75 4.98
C ASP A 42 -10.80 1.29 6.10
N LEU A 43 -10.88 2.62 6.23
CA LEU A 43 -11.84 3.30 7.11
C LEU A 43 -13.29 3.13 6.62
N LEU A 44 -13.46 3.14 5.30
CA LEU A 44 -14.74 3.02 4.61
C LEU A 44 -15.05 1.56 4.30
N GLU A 45 -16.33 1.25 4.10
CA GLU A 45 -16.71 -0.08 3.64
C GLU A 45 -16.34 -0.28 2.16
N CYS A 46 -15.96 -1.50 1.82
CA CYS A 46 -15.85 -1.96 0.44
C CYS A 46 -16.99 -2.94 0.15
N GLU A 47 -17.43 -3.01 -1.10
CA GLU A 47 -18.32 -4.09 -1.50
C GLU A 47 -17.65 -5.46 -1.22
N PRO A 48 -18.40 -6.45 -0.73
CA PRO A 48 -17.83 -7.76 -0.44
C PRO A 48 -17.26 -8.40 -1.71
N LEU A 49 -15.94 -8.57 -1.74
CA LEU A 49 -15.24 -9.26 -2.81
C LEU A 49 -14.88 -10.67 -2.35
N ASN A 50 -15.25 -11.67 -3.16
CA ASN A 50 -14.88 -13.06 -2.90
C ASN A 50 -13.35 -13.19 -2.79
N SER A 51 -12.89 -13.93 -1.78
CA SER A 51 -11.46 -14.15 -1.49
C SER A 51 -10.70 -12.94 -0.94
N VAL A 52 -11.40 -11.86 -0.55
CA VAL A 52 -10.81 -10.73 0.20
C VAL A 52 -11.21 -10.84 1.67
N GLN A 53 -10.22 -10.81 2.55
CA GLN A 53 -10.44 -10.62 3.98
C GLN A 53 -10.39 -9.14 4.28
N PHE A 54 -11.55 -8.52 4.46
CA PHE A 54 -11.65 -7.09 4.73
C PHE A 54 -11.64 -6.81 6.23
N ILE A 55 -10.91 -5.77 6.65
CA ILE A 55 -10.91 -5.23 8.01
C ILE A 55 -11.25 -3.76 7.92
N ARG A 56 -12.36 -3.36 8.55
CA ARG A 56 -12.79 -1.97 8.58
C ARG A 56 -12.18 -1.25 9.77
N GLY A 57 -11.46 -0.16 9.52
CA GLY A 57 -10.97 0.76 10.54
C GLY A 57 -9.61 1.35 10.21
N ASP A 58 -9.12 2.17 11.14
CA ASP A 58 -7.80 2.77 11.04
C ASP A 58 -6.73 1.70 11.29
N CYS A 59 -5.84 1.50 10.33
CA CYS A 59 -4.71 0.56 10.42
C CYS A 59 -3.75 0.86 11.58
N ASN A 60 -3.79 2.06 12.16
CA ASN A 60 -3.03 2.42 13.36
C ASN A 60 -3.72 2.02 14.66
N SER A 61 -5.03 1.78 14.64
CA SER A 61 -5.81 1.44 15.84
C SER A 61 -5.44 0.05 16.38
N TYR A 62 -5.54 -0.09 17.71
CA TYR A 62 -5.22 -1.36 18.38
C TYR A 62 -6.12 -2.50 17.89
N SER A 63 -7.43 -2.27 17.80
CA SER A 63 -8.39 -3.29 17.38
C SER A 63 -8.14 -3.79 15.96
N VAL A 64 -7.80 -2.91 15.02
CA VAL A 64 -7.48 -3.30 13.64
C VAL A 64 -6.17 -4.08 13.56
N LYS A 65 -5.17 -3.70 14.37
CA LYS A 65 -3.89 -4.45 14.46
C LYS A 65 -4.09 -5.83 15.07
N GLU A 66 -4.93 -5.95 16.08
CA GLU A 66 -5.31 -7.22 16.71
C GLU A 66 -6.05 -8.13 15.73
N GLU A 67 -7.09 -7.62 15.04
CA GLU A 67 -7.81 -8.38 14.03
C GLU A 67 -6.89 -8.79 12.85
N LEU A 68 -6.01 -7.89 12.40
CA LEU A 68 -5.03 -8.24 11.38
C LEU A 68 -4.10 -9.35 11.87
N PHE A 69 -3.64 -9.30 13.12
CA PHE A 69 -2.81 -10.34 13.70
C PHE A 69 -3.55 -11.68 13.80
N GLU A 70 -4.83 -11.69 14.19
CA GLU A 70 -5.64 -12.91 14.23
C GLU A 70 -5.79 -13.54 12.84
N LYS A 71 -6.02 -12.72 11.81
CA LYS A 71 -6.11 -13.23 10.44
C LYS A 71 -4.73 -13.69 9.95
N LEU A 72 -3.71 -12.85 10.03
CA LEU A 72 -2.42 -13.08 9.39
C LEU A 72 -1.51 -14.07 10.17
N GLY A 73 -1.60 -14.05 11.49
CA GLY A 73 -0.70 -14.74 12.41
C GLY A 73 0.73 -14.21 12.32
N SER A 74 1.71 -15.10 12.44
CA SER A 74 3.13 -14.79 12.27
C SER A 74 3.58 -14.70 10.80
N THR A 75 2.64 -14.82 9.85
CA THR A 75 2.95 -14.84 8.43
C THR A 75 3.42 -13.47 7.95
N ARG A 76 4.60 -13.42 7.31
CA ARG A 76 5.03 -12.24 6.53
C ARG A 76 4.44 -12.28 5.12
N VAL A 77 4.20 -11.11 4.54
CA VAL A 77 3.54 -10.94 3.23
C VAL A 77 4.54 -10.57 2.13
N ASP A 78 4.21 -10.96 0.90
CA ASP A 78 5.03 -10.68 -0.27
C ASP A 78 4.94 -9.22 -0.69
N VAL A 79 3.75 -8.62 -0.53
CA VAL A 79 3.45 -7.26 -0.97
C VAL A 79 2.62 -6.51 0.07
N VAL A 80 3.03 -5.26 0.34
CA VAL A 80 2.15 -4.25 0.94
C VAL A 80 1.81 -3.22 -0.15
N LEU A 81 0.52 -2.97 -0.33
CA LEU A 81 -0.01 -1.94 -1.23
C LEU A 81 -0.64 -0.84 -0.39
N SER A 82 -0.40 0.41 -0.75
CA SER A 82 -1.11 1.54 -0.16
C SER A 82 -1.57 2.49 -1.25
N ASP A 83 -2.88 2.59 -1.42
CA ASP A 83 -3.55 3.60 -2.25
C ASP A 83 -4.24 4.66 -1.38
N MET A 84 -3.78 4.82 -0.13
CA MET A 84 -4.29 5.86 0.76
C MET A 84 -4.04 7.26 0.19
N ALA A 85 -5.03 8.13 0.31
CA ALA A 85 -4.92 9.56 0.03
C ALA A 85 -5.55 10.35 1.17
N PRO A 86 -5.00 11.51 1.54
CA PRO A 86 -5.63 12.37 2.52
C PRO A 86 -6.85 13.08 1.89
N ASN A 87 -7.78 13.50 2.74
CA ASN A 87 -8.79 14.48 2.33
C ASN A 87 -8.11 15.82 2.08
N ILE A 88 -8.08 16.25 0.82
CA ILE A 88 -7.42 17.48 0.40
C ILE A 88 -8.20 18.68 0.93
N SER A 89 -7.55 19.47 1.78
CA SER A 89 -8.12 20.66 2.42
C SER A 89 -7.94 21.92 1.58
N GLY A 90 -7.01 21.90 0.61
CA GLY A 90 -6.60 23.07 -0.17
C GLY A 90 -5.50 23.90 0.50
N ILE A 91 -5.12 23.55 1.74
CA ILE A 91 -4.02 24.17 2.46
C ILE A 91 -2.77 23.31 2.20
N ALA A 92 -1.89 23.80 1.33
CA ALA A 92 -0.73 23.04 0.84
C ALA A 92 0.08 22.36 1.95
N LEU A 93 0.42 23.09 3.02
CA LEU A 93 1.20 22.56 4.15
C LEU A 93 0.47 21.42 4.88
N LYS A 94 -0.84 21.55 5.06
CA LYS A 94 -1.66 20.53 5.73
C LYS A 94 -1.83 19.29 4.85
N ASP A 95 -2.02 19.49 3.56
CA ASP A 95 -2.20 18.41 2.58
C ASP A 95 -0.89 17.63 2.39
N GLU A 96 0.25 18.34 2.37
CA GLU A 96 1.59 17.73 2.40
C GLU A 96 1.79 16.88 3.66
N ALA A 97 1.61 17.46 4.85
CA ALA A 97 1.81 16.74 6.11
C ALA A 97 0.91 15.50 6.21
N SER A 98 -0.36 15.62 5.80
CA SER A 98 -1.30 14.49 5.80
C SER A 98 -0.89 13.40 4.80
N SER A 99 -0.41 13.79 3.62
CA SER A 99 0.07 12.84 2.61
C SER A 99 1.32 12.10 3.08
N ILE A 100 2.28 12.80 3.69
CA ILE A 100 3.50 12.18 4.22
C ILE A 100 3.16 11.25 5.38
N HIS A 101 2.25 11.65 6.28
CA HIS A 101 1.85 10.80 7.39
C HIS A 101 1.24 9.45 6.95
N LEU A 102 0.40 9.45 5.91
CA LEU A 102 -0.14 8.21 5.34
C LEU A 102 0.95 7.35 4.69
N ALA A 103 1.93 7.99 4.05
CA ALA A 103 3.07 7.33 3.45
C ALA A 103 3.96 6.65 4.50
N GLU A 104 4.24 7.35 5.61
CA GLU A 104 4.97 6.83 6.76
C GLU A 104 4.23 5.66 7.41
N THR A 105 2.92 5.77 7.58
CA THR A 105 2.08 4.68 8.08
C THR A 105 2.24 3.41 7.25
N ALA A 106 2.22 3.51 5.92
CA ALA A 106 2.41 2.36 5.03
C ALA A 106 3.85 1.79 5.08
N LEU A 107 4.85 2.66 5.26
CA LEU A 107 6.25 2.25 5.41
C LEU A 107 6.47 1.50 6.73
N ASP A 108 5.87 1.96 7.82
CA ASP A 108 5.91 1.27 9.13
C ASP A 108 5.11 -0.04 9.09
N PHE A 109 3.99 -0.10 8.37
CA PHE A 109 3.31 -1.36 8.08
C PHE A 109 4.25 -2.36 7.40
N SER A 110 5.02 -1.89 6.43
CA SER A 110 5.99 -2.70 5.71
C SER A 110 7.06 -3.27 6.63
N ARG A 111 7.56 -2.48 7.59
CA ARG A 111 8.52 -2.97 8.59
C ARG A 111 8.00 -4.14 9.42
N ASN A 112 6.70 -4.12 9.74
CA ASN A 112 6.08 -5.11 10.62
C ASN A 112 5.65 -6.39 9.89
N TYR A 113 5.18 -6.28 8.65
CA TYR A 113 4.49 -7.38 7.99
C TYR A 113 5.16 -7.89 6.71
N LEU A 114 6.03 -7.09 6.10
CA LEU A 114 6.63 -7.43 4.81
C LEU A 114 7.78 -8.41 5.03
N LYS A 115 7.85 -9.45 4.18
CA LYS A 115 8.95 -10.42 4.25
C LYS A 115 10.24 -9.82 3.67
N LYS A 116 11.38 -10.44 3.99
CA LYS A 116 12.64 -10.20 3.29
C LYS A 116 12.45 -10.35 1.77
N ASP A 117 13.02 -9.43 1.01
CA ASP A 117 12.93 -9.30 -0.44
C ASP A 117 11.54 -8.94 -0.98
N GLY A 118 10.58 -8.63 -0.11
CA GLY A 118 9.23 -8.25 -0.54
C GLY A 118 9.14 -6.84 -1.14
N THR A 119 7.94 -6.49 -1.59
CA THR A 119 7.66 -5.24 -2.30
C THR A 119 6.65 -4.35 -1.56
N LEU A 120 6.94 -3.07 -1.44
CA LEU A 120 5.98 -2.02 -1.08
C LEU A 120 5.59 -1.25 -2.34
N VAL A 121 4.29 -1.05 -2.55
CA VAL A 121 3.78 -0.07 -3.52
C VAL A 121 3.00 1.00 -2.79
N LEU A 122 3.30 2.26 -3.11
CA LEU A 122 2.78 3.39 -2.36
C LEU A 122 2.36 4.52 -3.29
N LYS A 123 1.14 5.02 -3.13
CA LYS A 123 0.74 6.31 -3.71
C LYS A 123 1.40 7.45 -2.94
N LEU A 124 1.94 8.41 -3.68
CA LEU A 124 2.51 9.65 -3.19
C LEU A 124 2.02 10.82 -4.04
N PHE A 125 2.20 12.02 -3.53
CA PHE A 125 1.92 13.26 -4.23
C PHE A 125 3.21 14.09 -4.29
N GLU A 126 3.40 14.88 -5.34
CA GLU A 126 4.56 15.76 -5.44
C GLU A 126 4.52 16.85 -4.36
N TYR A 127 5.26 16.68 -3.28
CA TYR A 127 5.50 17.70 -2.27
C TYR A 127 7.00 17.80 -1.92
N PRO A 128 7.47 18.95 -1.39
CA PRO A 128 8.86 19.10 -0.94
C PRO A 128 9.37 17.94 -0.06
N ASP A 129 8.60 17.52 0.94
CA ASP A 129 8.98 16.49 1.90
C ASP A 129 8.99 15.07 1.30
N THR A 130 8.34 14.87 0.15
CA THR A 130 8.33 13.59 -0.57
C THR A 130 9.73 13.17 -1.00
N ILE A 131 10.61 14.13 -1.30
CA ILE A 131 12.01 13.85 -1.67
C ILE A 131 12.74 13.19 -0.50
N GLN A 132 12.57 13.74 0.71
CA GLN A 132 13.22 13.21 1.90
C GLN A 132 12.63 11.85 2.29
N PHE A 133 11.31 11.69 2.18
CA PHE A 133 10.65 10.41 2.40
C PHE A 133 11.18 9.30 1.46
N ILE A 134 11.33 9.58 0.16
CA ILE A 134 11.90 8.61 -0.79
C ILE A 134 13.36 8.26 -0.45
N LYS A 135 14.16 9.21 0.04
CA LYS A 135 15.52 8.90 0.52
C LYS A 135 15.49 7.92 1.69
N THR A 136 14.56 8.08 2.63
CA THR A 136 14.34 7.13 3.72
C THR A 136 13.97 5.75 3.18
N MET A 137 13.07 5.65 2.21
CA MET A 137 12.73 4.35 1.61
C MET A 137 13.96 3.64 1.01
N LYS A 138 14.88 4.38 0.38
CA LYS A 138 16.10 3.83 -0.23
C LYS A 138 17.09 3.23 0.78
N THR A 139 16.94 3.50 2.08
CA THR A 139 17.74 2.82 3.11
C THR A 139 17.16 1.46 3.49
N MET A 140 15.90 1.19 3.14
CA MET A 140 15.16 -0.01 3.57
C MET A 140 14.92 -1.02 2.43
N PHE A 141 15.03 -0.57 1.18
CA PHE A 141 14.74 -1.35 -0.03
C PHE A 141 15.92 -1.27 -1.01
N CYS A 142 16.25 -2.38 -1.67
CA CYS A 142 17.29 -2.44 -2.70
C CYS A 142 17.00 -1.54 -3.91
N GLU A 143 15.72 -1.39 -4.28
CA GLU A 143 15.30 -0.62 -5.44
C GLU A 143 14.05 0.21 -5.09
N VAL A 144 14.03 1.49 -5.48
CA VAL A 144 12.90 2.39 -5.29
C VAL A 144 12.61 3.11 -6.60
N ILE A 145 11.57 2.67 -7.32
CA ILE A 145 11.20 3.18 -8.64
C ILE A 145 9.97 4.09 -8.52
N ARG A 146 10.12 5.35 -8.93
CA ARG A 146 9.00 6.25 -9.16
C ARG A 146 8.33 5.93 -10.51
N THR A 147 7.02 5.84 -10.53
CA THR A 147 6.22 5.56 -11.74
C THR A 147 4.89 6.30 -11.70
N LYS A 148 4.43 6.81 -12.85
CA LYS A 148 3.07 7.31 -13.02
C LYS A 148 2.27 6.27 -13.84
N PRO A 149 1.14 5.74 -13.34
CA PRO A 149 0.30 4.85 -14.11
C PRO A 149 -0.25 5.56 -15.34
N ALA A 150 -0.38 4.87 -16.47
CA ALA A 150 -1.01 5.43 -17.66
C ALA A 150 -2.48 5.84 -17.45
N ALA A 151 -3.14 5.26 -16.44
CA ALA A 151 -4.50 5.62 -16.04
C ALA A 151 -4.59 6.89 -15.17
N SER A 152 -3.45 7.41 -14.68
CA SER A 152 -3.42 8.63 -13.87
C SER A 152 -3.60 9.85 -14.77
N ARG A 153 -4.41 10.81 -14.32
CA ARG A 153 -4.65 12.06 -15.07
C ARG A 153 -3.38 12.90 -15.16
N ALA A 154 -3.19 13.60 -16.28
CA ALA A 154 -2.00 14.39 -16.52
C ALA A 154 -1.83 15.49 -15.45
N GLU A 155 -2.93 16.14 -15.08
CA GLU A 155 -2.99 17.21 -14.09
C GLU A 155 -2.79 16.76 -12.63
N SER A 156 -2.92 15.45 -12.34
CA SER A 156 -2.72 14.97 -10.97
C SER A 156 -1.23 15.04 -10.58
N ARG A 157 -0.98 15.58 -9.39
CA ARG A 157 0.34 15.55 -8.72
C ARG A 157 0.66 14.17 -8.14
N GLU A 158 -0.24 13.20 -8.29
CA GLU A 158 -0.03 11.84 -7.81
C GLU A 158 1.00 11.08 -8.66
N PHE A 159 1.71 10.20 -7.99
CA PHE A 159 2.52 9.15 -8.60
C PHE A 159 2.58 7.96 -7.65
N TYR A 160 3.14 6.85 -8.13
CA TYR A 160 3.37 5.68 -7.31
C TYR A 160 4.86 5.40 -7.19
N VAL A 161 5.25 4.81 -6.08
CA VAL A 161 6.56 4.22 -5.87
C VAL A 161 6.41 2.71 -5.79
N VAL A 162 7.27 1.99 -6.51
CA VAL A 162 7.46 0.54 -6.38
C VAL A 162 8.82 0.33 -5.72
N ALA A 163 8.82 -0.04 -4.44
CA ALA A 163 10.01 -0.29 -3.65
C ALA A 163 10.18 -1.80 -3.43
N ARG A 164 11.33 -2.37 -3.82
CA ARG A 164 11.59 -3.81 -3.84
C ARG A 164 12.85 -4.18 -3.09
N GLY A 165 12.92 -5.45 -2.69
CA GLY A 165 14.10 -5.95 -1.99
C GLY A 165 14.13 -5.42 -0.57
N PHE A 166 13.03 -5.60 0.17
CA PHE A 166 12.98 -5.20 1.58
C PHE A 166 14.08 -5.92 2.37
N GLY A 167 14.98 -5.15 2.99
CA GLY A 167 16.28 -5.65 3.48
C GLY A 167 16.58 -5.38 4.95
N ILE A 168 15.61 -4.89 5.73
CA ILE A 168 15.73 -4.74 7.18
C ILE A 168 15.35 -6.05 7.88
#